data_AF-A0A350D3P3-F1
#
_entry.id   AF-A0A350D3P3-F1
#
_cell.length_a   1.000
_cell.length_b   1.000
_cell.length_c   1.000
_cell.angle_alpha   90.00
_cell.angle_beta   90.00
_cell.angle_gamma   90.00
#
_symmetry.space_group_name_H-M   'P 1'
#
loop_
_entity.id
_entity.type
_entity.pdbx_description
1 polymer ?
#
loop_
_entity_poly.entity_id
_entity_poly.type
_entity_poly.pdbx_seq_one_letter_code
_entity_poly.pdbx_strand_id
1 'polypeptide(L)'
;MSSMVNVFYALPGKEWPEISRTENKTGQITNSQGQFQAKIETTCLASPGFNLPYLRVEASLPFDLRWGDSFHLKLPGSELTIWLRVIYPQASQMKKIKKEENLIQRLDRFAGGEKSMLLALTEEAGIKGLRQPEMEAFCRLVSSRLSQLAAALEKEGQLFILEFSPLFLLSRNSFDFLAGKMMSFIQDYHQRRPGETGAPIKNLKEKFRVPKPVLWLALNRLLKNRQIKISGEQVSLRGFETSLSAEENEIMAAIEKMLLDQKFSAFSLDELARTFKVHPSRLETMVELLLQKKKIVESREGFILPVSWLEEIKNQLAEKKKRGQRELMVSEFKEMTGLSRKYAIPLLEFLDELGLTRRLGSKRLIV
;
A
#
# COMPACT_ATOMS: atom_id res chain seq x y z
N MET A 1 -19.29 -37.92 -10.64
CA MET A 1 -18.14 -37.19 -10.08
C MET A 1 -17.49 -36.43 -11.22
N SER A 2 -17.55 -35.10 -11.23
CA SER A 2 -17.04 -34.28 -12.34
C SER A 2 -15.51 -34.40 -12.38
N SER A 3 -14.95 -34.94 -13.45
CA SER A 3 -13.49 -34.97 -13.64
C SER A 3 -12.99 -33.54 -13.82
N MET A 4 -12.18 -33.04 -12.88
CA MET A 4 -11.51 -31.75 -13.05
C MET A 4 -10.26 -31.94 -13.90
N VAL A 5 -10.08 -31.05 -14.89
CA VAL A 5 -8.83 -30.96 -15.65
C VAL A 5 -7.80 -30.34 -14.71
N ASN A 6 -6.81 -31.14 -14.33
CA ASN A 6 -5.72 -30.73 -13.46
C ASN A 6 -4.50 -30.38 -14.31
N VAL A 7 -3.90 -29.22 -14.04
CA VAL A 7 -2.65 -28.79 -14.66
C VAL A 7 -1.62 -28.61 -13.55
N PHE A 8 -0.51 -29.34 -13.64
CA PHE A 8 0.55 -29.33 -12.63
C PHE A 8 1.94 -29.38 -13.26
N TYR A 9 2.95 -28.95 -12.51
CA TYR A 9 4.35 -29.21 -12.86
C TYR A 9 4.90 -30.41 -12.11
N ALA A 10 5.65 -31.24 -12.81
CA ALA A 10 6.35 -32.40 -12.27
C ALA A 10 7.83 -32.39 -12.63
N LEU A 11 8.65 -32.93 -11.71
CA LEU A 11 10.05 -33.26 -11.95
C LEU A 11 10.14 -34.73 -12.36
N PRO A 12 10.70 -35.06 -13.54
CA PRO A 12 10.93 -36.44 -13.95
C PRO A 12 12.15 -37.04 -13.24
N GLY A 13 12.19 -38.37 -13.17
CA GLY A 13 13.35 -39.13 -12.73
C GLY A 13 14.52 -39.06 -13.71
N LYS A 14 15.69 -39.55 -13.30
CA LYS A 14 16.93 -39.54 -14.11
C LYS A 14 16.83 -40.37 -15.40
N GLU A 15 15.84 -41.25 -15.49
CA GLU A 15 15.52 -42.07 -16.65
C GLU A 15 14.85 -41.28 -17.78
N TRP A 16 14.66 -39.97 -17.60
CA TRP A 16 14.12 -39.09 -18.64
C TRP A 16 15.00 -39.16 -19.90
N PRO A 17 14.46 -39.58 -21.06
CA PRO A 17 15.25 -39.62 -22.28
C PRO A 17 15.57 -38.19 -22.74
N GLU A 18 16.66 -38.00 -23.49
CA GLU A 18 16.91 -36.77 -24.24
C GLU A 18 15.88 -36.64 -25.38
N ILE A 19 14.65 -36.28 -25.00
CA ILE A 19 13.54 -36.06 -25.93
C ILE A 19 13.70 -34.66 -26.54
N SER A 20 13.43 -34.54 -27.84
CA SER A 20 13.39 -33.27 -28.56
C SER A 20 12.61 -32.21 -27.77
N ARG A 21 13.29 -31.09 -27.52
CA ARG A 21 12.71 -29.92 -26.84
C ARG A 21 11.53 -29.44 -27.69
N THR A 22 10.35 -29.24 -27.09
CA THR A 22 9.11 -28.70 -27.70
C THR A 22 8.12 -29.65 -28.41
N GLU A 23 8.13 -30.95 -28.14
CA GLU A 23 7.02 -31.82 -28.57
C GLU A 23 5.92 -31.96 -27.51
N ASN A 24 4.69 -31.55 -27.85
CA ASN A 24 3.49 -31.91 -27.10
C ASN A 24 3.25 -33.42 -27.27
N LYS A 25 3.33 -34.19 -26.18
CA LYS A 25 3.07 -35.63 -26.21
C LYS A 25 1.84 -35.97 -25.41
N THR A 26 1.05 -36.91 -25.90
CA THR A 26 0.04 -37.61 -25.11
C THR A 26 0.69 -38.83 -24.49
N GLY A 27 0.41 -39.12 -23.22
CA GLY A 27 0.95 -40.28 -22.51
C GLY A 27 0.00 -40.75 -21.43
N GLN A 28 0.35 -41.83 -20.76
CA GLN A 28 -0.43 -42.38 -19.65
C GLN A 28 0.34 -42.18 -18.34
N ILE A 29 -0.30 -41.52 -17.37
CA ILE A 29 0.20 -41.45 -16.00
C ILE A 29 -0.54 -42.48 -15.15
N THR A 30 0.21 -43.23 -14.35
CA THR A 30 -0.31 -44.29 -13.48
C THR A 30 0.07 -44.00 -12.04
N ASN A 31 -0.87 -44.15 -11.12
CA ASN A 31 -0.61 -44.17 -9.68
C ASN A 31 -1.44 -45.28 -9.02
N SER A 32 -1.42 -45.34 -7.69
CA SER A 32 -2.21 -46.29 -6.90
C SER A 32 -3.74 -46.17 -7.09
N GLN A 33 -4.21 -45.08 -7.71
CA GLN A 33 -5.63 -44.79 -7.93
C GLN A 33 -6.08 -45.07 -9.38
N GLY A 34 -5.17 -45.47 -10.27
CA GLY A 34 -5.49 -45.91 -11.62
C GLY A 34 -4.58 -45.34 -12.70
N GLN A 35 -5.04 -45.49 -13.95
CA GLN A 35 -4.36 -45.03 -15.16
C GLN A 35 -5.16 -43.89 -15.78
N PHE A 36 -4.47 -42.80 -16.13
CA PHE A 36 -5.08 -41.59 -16.66
C PHE A 36 -4.33 -41.11 -17.89
N GLN A 37 -5.07 -40.65 -18.90
CA GLN A 37 -4.49 -39.97 -20.05
C GLN A 37 -4.02 -38.58 -19.65
N ALA A 38 -2.82 -38.22 -20.09
CA ALA A 38 -2.21 -36.94 -19.79
C ALA A 38 -1.56 -36.34 -21.04
N LYS A 39 -1.69 -35.03 -21.20
CA LYS A 39 -0.91 -34.23 -22.14
C LYS A 39 0.32 -33.68 -21.41
N ILE A 40 1.48 -33.81 -22.03
CA ILE A 40 2.77 -33.47 -21.42
C ILE A 40 3.47 -32.46 -22.32
N GLU A 41 3.89 -31.37 -21.71
CA GLU A 41 4.67 -30.30 -22.34
C GLU A 41 5.97 -30.14 -21.55
N THR A 42 7.11 -30.15 -22.23
CA THR A 42 8.43 -29.99 -21.62
C THR A 42 8.83 -28.52 -21.58
N THR A 43 9.50 -28.08 -20.52
CA THR A 43 10.19 -26.79 -20.54
C THR A 43 11.38 -26.85 -21.50
N CYS A 44 11.63 -25.79 -22.26
CA CYS A 44 12.75 -25.67 -23.19
C CYS A 44 14.08 -25.59 -22.47
N LEU A 45 14.08 -25.01 -21.26
CA LEU A 45 15.24 -24.92 -20.38
C LEU A 45 15.22 -26.03 -19.32
N ALA A 46 16.38 -26.63 -19.09
CA ALA A 46 16.60 -27.55 -17.98
C ALA A 46 16.86 -26.78 -16.68
N SER A 47 16.47 -27.38 -15.56
CA SER A 47 16.86 -26.91 -14.24
C SER A 47 18.38 -26.94 -14.09
N PRO A 48 19.04 -25.84 -13.70
CA PRO A 48 20.47 -25.84 -13.38
C PRO A 48 20.82 -26.75 -12.18
N GLY A 49 19.87 -26.98 -11.26
CA GLY A 49 20.09 -27.80 -10.08
C GLY A 49 19.89 -29.29 -10.33
N PHE A 50 18.95 -29.67 -11.21
CA PHE A 50 18.61 -31.06 -11.47
C PHE A 50 19.12 -31.59 -12.81
N ASN A 51 19.61 -30.71 -13.70
CA ASN A 51 20.00 -31.02 -15.08
C ASN A 51 18.90 -31.73 -15.88
N LEU A 52 17.63 -31.48 -15.52
CA LEU A 52 16.44 -32.06 -16.12
C LEU A 52 15.42 -30.97 -16.44
N PRO A 53 14.62 -31.10 -17.52
CA PRO A 53 13.50 -30.21 -17.77
C PRO A 53 12.35 -30.50 -16.79
N TYR A 54 11.49 -29.50 -16.58
CA TYR A 54 10.23 -29.69 -15.89
C TYR A 54 9.14 -30.08 -16.88
N LEU A 55 8.17 -30.87 -16.43
CA LEU A 55 7.04 -31.30 -17.22
C LEU A 55 5.78 -30.58 -16.76
N ARG A 56 5.12 -29.86 -17.67
CA ARG A 56 3.74 -29.41 -17.47
C ARG A 56 2.83 -30.55 -17.90
N VAL A 57 2.08 -31.09 -16.95
CA VAL A 57 1.19 -32.23 -17.15
C VAL A 57 -0.25 -31.76 -17.01
N GLU A 58 -1.07 -32.08 -17.99
CA GLU A 58 -2.50 -31.81 -18.03
C GLU A 58 -3.26 -33.14 -18.09
N ALA A 59 -4.04 -33.44 -17.04
CA ALA A 59 -4.74 -34.71 -16.91
C ALA A 59 -6.09 -34.55 -16.19
N SER A 60 -7.07 -35.37 -16.56
CA SER A 60 -8.37 -35.41 -15.88
C SER A 60 -8.32 -36.40 -14.71
N LEU A 61 -8.19 -35.89 -13.50
CA LEU A 61 -8.04 -36.69 -12.28
C LEU A 61 -9.27 -36.56 -11.37
N PRO A 62 -9.77 -37.66 -10.79
CA PRO A 62 -10.93 -37.65 -9.88
C PRO A 62 -10.57 -37.30 -8.42
N PHE A 63 -9.35 -36.82 -8.16
CA PHE A 63 -8.83 -36.53 -6.83
C PHE A 63 -7.92 -35.29 -6.83
N ASP A 64 -7.69 -34.74 -5.65
CA ASP A 64 -6.81 -33.58 -5.46
C ASP A 64 -5.33 -33.97 -5.52
N LEU A 65 -4.59 -33.23 -6.34
CA LEU A 65 -3.13 -33.29 -6.40
C LEU A 65 -2.49 -32.45 -5.29
N ARG A 66 -1.43 -33.01 -4.69
CA ARG A 66 -0.61 -32.33 -3.69
C ARG A 66 0.87 -32.40 -4.06
N TRP A 67 1.64 -31.45 -3.55
CA TRP A 67 3.10 -31.48 -3.66
C TRP A 67 3.66 -32.79 -3.10
N GLY A 68 4.59 -33.40 -3.85
CA GLY A 68 5.22 -34.68 -3.51
C GLY A 68 4.46 -35.91 -4.01
N ASP A 69 3.23 -35.77 -4.52
CA ASP A 69 2.51 -36.90 -5.14
C ASP A 69 3.34 -37.47 -6.30
N SER A 70 3.30 -38.79 -6.46
CA SER A 70 4.17 -39.52 -7.38
C SER A 70 3.35 -40.26 -8.44
N PHE A 71 3.84 -40.26 -9.67
CA PHE A 71 3.23 -40.94 -10.81
C PHE A 71 4.28 -41.69 -11.60
N HIS A 72 3.84 -42.71 -12.34
CA HIS A 72 4.62 -43.39 -13.36
C HIS A 72 4.08 -42.98 -14.72
N LEU A 73 4.92 -42.37 -15.55
CA LEU A 73 4.60 -41.95 -16.89
C LEU A 73 5.06 -43.00 -17.90
N LYS A 74 4.14 -43.41 -18.78
CA LYS A 74 4.41 -44.21 -19.96
C LYS A 74 4.12 -43.40 -21.22
N LEU A 75 5.14 -43.23 -22.07
CA LEU A 75 5.02 -42.54 -23.35
C LEU A 75 4.60 -43.54 -24.45
N PRO A 76 3.87 -43.09 -25.49
CA PRO A 76 3.49 -43.94 -26.62
C PRO A 76 4.73 -44.49 -27.32
N GLY A 77 4.80 -45.81 -27.52
CA GLY A 77 5.90 -46.45 -28.23
C GLY A 77 7.18 -46.67 -27.40
N SER A 78 7.17 -46.37 -26.08
CA SER A 78 8.27 -46.70 -25.17
C SER A 78 7.84 -47.74 -24.14
N GLU A 79 8.70 -48.74 -23.89
CA GLU A 79 8.54 -49.66 -22.74
C GLU A 79 9.03 -49.04 -21.43
N LEU A 80 9.72 -47.90 -21.50
CA LEU A 80 10.30 -47.23 -20.34
C LEU A 80 9.22 -46.50 -19.54
N THR A 81 9.23 -46.73 -18.22
CA THR A 81 8.31 -46.10 -17.28
C THR A 81 9.06 -45.06 -16.46
N ILE A 82 8.71 -43.79 -16.63
CA ILE A 82 9.41 -42.65 -16.02
C ILE A 82 8.73 -42.29 -14.71
N TRP A 83 9.47 -42.27 -13.62
CA TRP A 83 8.95 -41.73 -12.36
C TRP A 83 8.78 -40.20 -12.43
N LEU A 84 7.64 -39.69 -11.98
CA LEU A 84 7.31 -38.27 -11.91
C LEU A 84 6.97 -37.88 -10.47
N ARG A 85 7.52 -36.77 -10.01
CA ARG A 85 7.13 -36.15 -8.74
C ARG A 85 6.44 -34.83 -8.98
N VAL A 86 5.24 -34.64 -8.44
CA VAL A 86 4.53 -33.37 -8.47
C VAL A 86 5.27 -32.35 -7.63
N ILE A 87 5.71 -31.25 -8.26
CA ILE A 87 6.40 -30.14 -7.60
C ILE A 87 5.53 -28.89 -7.52
N TYR A 88 4.49 -28.77 -8.35
CA TYR A 88 3.57 -27.64 -8.27
C TYR A 88 2.17 -28.08 -8.73
N PRO A 89 1.27 -28.45 -7.79
CA PRO A 89 -0.02 -29.07 -8.12
C PRO A 89 -1.04 -28.11 -8.76
N GLN A 90 -0.91 -26.80 -8.55
CA GLN A 90 -1.92 -25.79 -8.94
C GLN A 90 -1.44 -24.91 -10.09
N ALA A 91 -0.81 -25.48 -11.13
CA ALA A 91 -0.14 -24.70 -12.18
C ALA A 91 -1.11 -23.81 -12.98
N SER A 92 -2.40 -24.17 -13.05
CA SER A 92 -3.45 -23.32 -13.64
C SER A 92 -3.67 -21.99 -12.92
N GLN A 93 -3.37 -21.93 -11.62
CA GLN A 93 -3.49 -20.72 -10.79
C GLN A 93 -2.21 -19.88 -10.80
N MET A 94 -1.13 -20.40 -11.40
CA MET A 94 0.14 -19.67 -11.48
C MET A 94 0.01 -18.48 -12.43
N LYS A 95 0.42 -17.29 -11.98
CA LYS A 95 0.53 -16.10 -12.84
C LYS A 95 1.45 -16.41 -14.02
N LYS A 96 1.01 -16.09 -15.25
CA LYS A 96 1.78 -16.34 -16.47
C LYS A 96 3.14 -15.65 -16.40
N ILE A 97 4.21 -16.44 -16.39
CA ILE A 97 5.59 -15.96 -16.39
C ILE A 97 6.04 -15.85 -17.84
N LYS A 98 6.45 -14.64 -18.27
CA LYS A 98 6.82 -14.36 -19.67
C LYS A 98 8.18 -14.93 -20.08
N LYS A 99 9.12 -14.98 -19.14
CA LYS A 99 10.49 -15.48 -19.36
C LYS A 99 10.62 -16.88 -18.77
N GLU A 100 11.09 -17.83 -19.56
CA GLU A 100 11.20 -19.21 -19.14
C GLU A 100 12.25 -19.41 -18.04
N GLU A 101 13.33 -18.63 -18.03
CA GLU A 101 14.35 -18.67 -16.98
C GLU A 101 13.73 -18.41 -15.59
N ASN A 102 12.81 -17.45 -15.51
CA ASN A 102 12.12 -17.12 -14.26
C ASN A 102 11.14 -18.23 -13.83
N LEU A 103 10.57 -18.97 -14.78
CA LEU A 103 9.72 -20.12 -14.48
C LEU A 103 10.55 -21.25 -13.89
N ILE A 104 11.69 -21.57 -14.52
CA ILE A 104 12.61 -22.61 -14.02
C ILE A 104 13.12 -22.26 -12.62
N GLN A 105 13.63 -21.04 -12.41
CA GLN A 105 14.10 -20.60 -11.10
C GLN A 105 13.02 -20.70 -10.02
N ARG A 106 11.75 -20.46 -10.39
CA ARG A 106 10.62 -20.62 -9.47
C ARG A 106 10.37 -22.09 -9.15
N LEU A 107 10.30 -22.94 -10.18
CA LEU A 107 10.06 -24.39 -10.03
C LEU A 107 11.20 -25.09 -9.29
N ASP A 108 12.45 -24.66 -9.46
CA ASP A 108 13.62 -25.17 -8.73
C ASP A 108 13.42 -25.14 -7.22
N ARG A 109 12.82 -24.06 -6.72
CA ARG A 109 12.57 -23.89 -5.27
C ARG A 109 11.57 -24.91 -4.73
N PHE A 110 10.57 -25.25 -5.54
CA PHE A 110 9.58 -26.27 -5.22
C PHE A 110 10.07 -27.71 -5.48
N ALA A 111 11.01 -27.88 -6.40
CA ALA A 111 11.62 -29.16 -6.71
C ALA A 111 12.66 -29.61 -5.67
N GLY A 112 13.10 -28.73 -4.77
CA GLY A 112 13.95 -29.09 -3.65
C GLY A 112 13.25 -29.97 -2.59
N GLY A 113 13.67 -29.81 -1.34
CA GLY A 113 13.08 -30.53 -0.20
C GLY A 113 11.85 -29.83 0.37
N GLU A 114 11.25 -30.44 1.39
CA GLU A 114 10.07 -29.89 2.09
C GLU A 114 10.32 -28.46 2.60
N LYS A 115 11.54 -28.21 3.09
CA LYS A 115 11.95 -26.90 3.60
C LYS A 115 12.01 -25.82 2.52
N SER A 116 12.56 -26.14 1.34
CA SER A 116 12.62 -25.18 0.23
C SER A 116 11.23 -24.91 -0.34
N MET A 117 10.38 -25.95 -0.41
CA MET A 117 8.98 -25.84 -0.78
C MET A 117 8.22 -24.91 0.17
N LEU A 118 8.33 -25.11 1.49
CA LEU A 118 7.62 -24.29 2.48
C LEU A 118 8.06 -22.83 2.41
N LEU A 119 9.36 -22.57 2.26
CA LEU A 119 9.89 -21.21 2.08
C LEU A 119 9.36 -20.57 0.79
N ALA A 120 9.39 -21.29 -0.33
CA ALA A 120 8.88 -20.81 -1.61
C ALA A 120 7.39 -20.47 -1.53
N LEU A 121 6.58 -21.35 -0.94
CA LEU A 121 5.14 -21.13 -0.75
C LEU A 121 4.88 -19.90 0.14
N THR A 122 5.71 -19.71 1.18
CA THR A 122 5.61 -18.55 2.10
C THR A 122 5.99 -17.23 1.41
N GLU A 123 6.90 -17.26 0.44
CA GLU A 123 7.22 -16.09 -0.37
C GLU A 123 6.15 -15.75 -1.39
N GLU A 124 5.50 -16.76 -1.99
CA GLU A 124 4.40 -16.54 -2.91
C GLU A 124 3.17 -15.90 -2.26
N ALA A 125 2.92 -16.23 -0.99
CA ALA A 125 1.88 -15.58 -0.20
C ALA A 125 2.15 -14.08 0.06
N GLY A 126 3.40 -13.62 -0.12
CA GLY A 126 3.78 -12.23 -0.04
C GLY A 126 3.44 -11.57 1.30
N ILE A 127 3.01 -10.31 1.26
CA ILE A 127 2.66 -9.52 2.46
C ILE A 127 1.36 -9.97 3.14
N LYS A 128 0.62 -10.93 2.57
CA LYS A 128 -0.55 -11.53 3.24
C LYS A 128 -0.12 -12.61 4.22
N GLY A 129 1.06 -13.19 4.03
CA GLY A 129 1.55 -14.35 4.77
C GLY A 129 0.78 -15.63 4.40
N LEU A 130 1.35 -16.77 4.75
CA LEU A 130 0.86 -18.10 4.40
C LEU A 130 0.19 -18.75 5.61
N ARG A 131 -1.07 -19.15 5.48
CA ARG A 131 -1.83 -19.82 6.53
C ARG A 131 -1.80 -21.34 6.37
N GLN A 132 -1.96 -22.04 7.49
CA GLN A 132 -1.95 -23.50 7.52
C GLN A 132 -2.91 -24.17 6.51
N PRO A 133 -4.15 -23.72 6.30
CA PRO A 133 -5.03 -24.34 5.28
C PRO A 133 -4.48 -24.25 3.86
N GLU A 134 -3.73 -23.18 3.53
CA GLU A 134 -3.09 -23.04 2.22
C GLU A 134 -1.92 -24.03 2.07
N MET A 135 -1.19 -24.31 3.15
CA MET A 135 -0.14 -25.32 3.18
C MET A 135 -0.70 -26.74 3.02
N GLU A 136 -1.82 -27.04 3.70
CA GLU A 136 -2.51 -28.34 3.66
C GLU A 136 -3.23 -28.57 2.31
N ALA A 137 -3.67 -27.48 1.66
CA ALA A 137 -4.09 -27.52 0.27
C ALA A 137 -2.89 -27.70 -0.70
N PHE A 138 -1.72 -27.22 -0.27
CA PHE A 138 -0.39 -27.36 -0.88
C PHE A 138 0.10 -28.81 -1.01
N CYS A 139 0.29 -29.43 0.14
CA CYS A 139 1.08 -30.62 0.36
C CYS A 139 0.38 -31.58 1.34
N ARG A 140 0.83 -32.84 1.41
CA ARG A 140 0.30 -33.85 2.36
C ARG A 140 1.04 -33.88 3.70
N LEU A 141 1.83 -32.85 4.02
CA LEU A 141 2.57 -32.80 5.28
C LEU A 141 1.62 -32.59 6.46
N VAL A 142 1.81 -33.36 7.52
CA VAL A 142 1.07 -33.21 8.78
C VAL A 142 1.49 -31.92 9.50
N SER A 143 0.58 -31.34 10.30
CA SER A 143 0.81 -30.06 10.98
C SER A 143 2.07 -30.06 11.85
N SER A 144 2.39 -31.16 12.53
CA SER A 144 3.62 -31.30 13.34
C SER A 144 4.90 -31.17 12.49
N ARG A 145 4.89 -31.71 11.27
CA ARG A 145 6.01 -31.59 10.33
C ARG A 145 6.13 -30.17 9.79
N LEU A 146 5.01 -29.52 9.46
CA LEU A 146 5.00 -28.12 9.04
C LEU A 146 5.56 -27.20 10.14
N SER A 147 5.17 -27.41 11.40
CA SER A 147 5.69 -26.66 12.54
C SER A 147 7.21 -26.86 12.73
N GLN A 148 7.71 -28.09 12.58
CA GLN A 148 9.16 -28.37 12.65
C GLN A 148 9.94 -27.64 11.56
N LEU A 149 9.44 -27.67 10.31
CA LEU A 149 10.06 -27.00 9.18
C LEU A 149 10.04 -25.48 9.35
N ALA A 150 8.91 -24.92 9.81
CA ALA A 150 8.77 -23.50 10.10
C ALA A 150 9.74 -23.05 11.19
N ALA A 151 9.88 -23.80 12.28
CA ALA A 151 10.82 -23.49 13.36
C ALA A 151 12.27 -23.52 12.88
N ALA A 152 12.64 -24.48 12.03
CA ALA A 152 13.97 -24.54 11.43
C ALA A 152 14.24 -23.31 10.53
N LEU A 153 13.28 -22.93 9.69
CA LEU A 153 13.40 -21.76 8.80
C LEU A 153 13.42 -20.43 9.58
N GLU A 154 12.67 -20.33 10.67
CA GLU A 154 12.70 -19.16 11.55
C GLU A 154 14.04 -19.02 12.26
N LYS A 155 14.61 -20.13 12.76
CA LYS A 155 15.95 -20.15 13.38
C LYS A 155 17.04 -19.66 12.41
N GLU A 156 16.88 -19.95 11.13
CA GLU A 156 17.78 -19.50 10.06
C GLU A 156 17.50 -18.07 9.57
N GLY A 157 16.47 -17.41 10.12
CA GLY A 157 16.08 -16.06 9.75
C GLY A 157 15.47 -15.96 8.35
N GLN A 158 14.89 -17.04 7.82
CA GLN A 158 14.28 -17.05 6.47
C GLN A 158 12.79 -16.65 6.50
N LEU A 159 12.12 -16.84 7.63
CA LEU A 159 10.71 -16.47 7.83
C LEU A 159 10.43 -16.13 9.29
N PHE A 160 9.21 -15.69 9.55
CA PHE A 160 8.64 -15.44 10.87
C PHE A 160 7.42 -16.33 11.08
N ILE A 161 7.30 -16.90 12.27
CA ILE A 161 6.08 -17.55 12.74
C ILE A 161 5.23 -16.49 13.46
N LEU A 162 4.07 -16.17 12.89
CA LEU A 162 3.13 -15.20 13.45
C LEU A 162 2.18 -15.84 14.45
N GLU A 163 1.77 -17.08 14.17
CA GLU A 163 0.89 -17.91 15.01
C GLU A 163 1.35 -19.38 14.87
N PHE A 164 1.32 -20.13 15.97
CA PHE A 164 1.76 -21.53 15.99
C PHE A 164 0.62 -22.53 15.72
N SER A 165 -0.63 -22.15 16.02
CA SER A 165 -1.80 -23.02 15.87
C SER A 165 -3.09 -22.20 15.70
N PRO A 166 -3.69 -22.17 14.49
CA PRO A 166 -3.13 -22.68 13.24
C PRO A 166 -1.85 -21.93 12.84
N LEU A 167 -0.97 -22.60 12.10
CA LEU A 167 0.30 -22.03 11.65
C LEU A 167 0.05 -20.84 10.72
N PHE A 168 0.71 -19.71 11.00
CA PHE A 168 0.69 -18.52 10.14
C PHE A 168 2.11 -18.00 9.96
N LEU A 169 2.59 -17.98 8.72
CA LEU A 169 3.98 -17.68 8.40
C LEU A 169 4.10 -16.40 7.55
N LEU A 170 5.21 -15.70 7.68
CA LEU A 170 5.58 -14.57 6.82
C LEU A 170 7.05 -14.67 6.44
N SER A 171 7.35 -14.63 5.14
CA SER A 171 8.73 -14.70 4.66
C SER A 171 9.51 -13.44 5.04
N ARG A 172 10.82 -13.60 5.29
CA ARG A 172 11.74 -12.49 5.57
C ARG A 172 11.69 -11.42 4.47
N ASN A 173 11.71 -11.85 3.20
CA ASN A 173 11.64 -10.97 2.04
C ASN A 173 10.35 -10.14 2.01
N SER A 174 9.20 -10.76 2.23
CA SER A 174 7.90 -10.06 2.27
C SER A 174 7.82 -9.08 3.43
N PHE A 175 8.36 -9.48 4.57
CA PHE A 175 8.47 -8.63 5.74
C PHE A 175 9.34 -7.39 5.47
N ASP A 176 10.55 -7.57 4.93
CA ASP A 176 11.50 -6.47 4.72
C ASP A 176 10.96 -5.50 3.65
N PHE A 177 10.34 -6.04 2.60
CA PHE A 177 9.61 -5.26 1.61
C PHE A 177 8.50 -4.42 2.25
N LEU A 178 7.66 -5.02 3.09
CA LEU A 178 6.58 -4.31 3.78
C LEU A 178 7.12 -3.23 4.71
N ALA A 179 8.12 -3.54 5.53
CA ALA A 179 8.74 -2.59 6.46
C ALA A 179 9.31 -1.37 5.73
N GLY A 180 10.02 -1.60 4.61
CA GLY A 180 10.50 -0.52 3.75
C GLY A 180 9.37 0.34 3.20
N LYS A 181 8.30 -0.28 2.68
CA LYS A 181 7.14 0.46 2.16
C LYS A 181 6.38 1.24 3.23
N MET A 182 6.26 0.70 4.44
CA MET A 182 5.65 1.40 5.58
C MET A 182 6.49 2.58 6.01
N MET A 183 7.81 2.44 6.03
CA MET A 183 8.72 3.54 6.35
C MET A 183 8.59 4.68 5.33
N SER A 184 8.63 4.38 4.03
CA SER A 184 8.42 5.40 2.98
C SER A 184 7.06 6.07 3.11
N PHE A 185 6.01 5.30 3.40
CA PHE A 185 4.67 5.87 3.61
C PHE A 185 4.64 6.86 4.78
N ILE A 186 5.28 6.54 5.91
CA ILE A 186 5.33 7.43 7.09
C ILE A 186 6.13 8.70 6.76
N GLN A 187 7.25 8.57 6.03
CA GLN A 187 8.02 9.73 5.57
C GLN A 187 7.20 10.65 4.66
N ASP A 188 6.56 10.09 3.65
CA ASP A 188 5.70 10.84 2.72
C ASP A 188 4.52 11.49 3.45
N TYR A 189 3.96 10.83 4.47
CA TYR A 189 2.87 11.37 5.28
C TYR A 189 3.29 12.66 5.98
N HIS A 190 4.44 12.65 6.65
CA HIS A 190 4.95 13.84 7.33
C HIS A 190 5.34 14.96 6.37
N GLN A 191 5.88 14.64 5.19
CA GLN A 191 6.19 15.65 4.18
C GLN A 191 4.94 16.37 3.68
N ARG A 192 3.83 15.64 3.52
CA ARG A 192 2.55 16.18 3.03
C ARG A 192 1.72 16.83 4.13
N ARG A 193 1.96 16.49 5.41
CA ARG A 193 1.16 16.96 6.55
C ARG A 193 2.03 17.28 7.76
N PRO A 194 2.89 18.31 7.69
CA PRO A 194 3.86 18.53 8.76
C PRO A 194 3.24 19.05 10.07
N GLY A 195 1.98 19.52 10.04
CA GLY A 195 1.19 19.88 11.23
C GLY A 195 0.61 18.70 12.00
N GLU A 196 0.60 17.49 11.42
CA GLU A 196 0.09 16.30 12.10
C GLU A 196 1.17 15.57 12.90
N THR A 197 0.82 15.14 14.11
CA THR A 197 1.72 14.43 15.06
C THR A 197 2.17 13.05 14.61
N GLY A 198 1.48 12.45 13.63
CA GLY A 198 1.81 11.16 13.06
C GLY A 198 0.69 10.60 12.19
N ALA A 199 1.05 9.65 11.33
CA ALA A 199 0.08 8.93 10.52
C ALA A 199 -0.81 8.04 11.40
N PRO A 200 -2.15 8.10 11.27
CA PRO A 200 -3.03 7.15 11.93
C PRO A 200 -2.73 5.71 11.49
N ILE A 201 -2.66 4.77 12.44
CA ILE A 201 -2.43 3.34 12.17
C ILE A 201 -3.54 2.78 11.26
N LYS A 202 -4.75 3.33 11.34
CA LYS A 202 -5.86 3.01 10.42
C LYS A 202 -5.49 3.28 8.96
N ASN A 203 -4.78 4.37 8.66
CA ASN A 203 -4.34 4.68 7.29
C ASN A 203 -3.35 3.63 6.77
N LEU A 204 -2.45 3.13 7.63
CA LEU A 204 -1.54 2.04 7.25
C LEU A 204 -2.31 0.73 7.01
N LYS A 205 -3.31 0.42 7.85
CA LYS A 205 -4.20 -0.75 7.65
C LYS A 205 -4.91 -0.68 6.30
N GLU A 206 -5.50 0.46 5.96
CA GLU A 206 -6.25 0.66 4.71
C GLU A 206 -5.34 0.67 3.48
N LYS A 207 -4.15 1.27 3.59
CA LYS A 207 -3.17 1.36 2.50
C LYS A 207 -2.59 0.00 2.13
N PHE A 208 -2.12 -0.76 3.12
CA PHE A 208 -1.42 -2.02 2.89
C PHE A 208 -2.35 -3.23 2.86
N ARG A 209 -3.53 -3.13 3.49
CA ARG A 209 -4.54 -4.20 3.58
C ARG A 209 -3.96 -5.53 4.07
N VAL A 210 -2.98 -5.50 4.97
CA VAL A 210 -2.31 -6.69 5.51
C VAL A 210 -3.01 -7.19 6.79
N PRO A 211 -2.88 -8.48 7.13
CA PRO A 211 -3.37 -8.99 8.42
C PRO A 211 -2.76 -8.27 9.61
N LYS A 212 -3.52 -8.19 10.72
CA LYS A 212 -3.10 -7.50 11.95
C LYS A 212 -1.73 -7.99 12.50
N PRO A 213 -1.44 -9.32 12.58
CA PRO A 213 -0.13 -9.79 13.04
C PRO A 213 1.02 -9.31 12.15
N VAL A 214 0.84 -9.32 10.83
CA VAL A 214 1.84 -8.85 9.85
C VAL A 214 2.12 -7.36 10.03
N LEU A 215 1.06 -6.54 10.14
CA LEU A 215 1.18 -5.10 10.35
C LEU A 215 2.00 -4.77 11.61
N TRP A 216 1.63 -5.42 12.73
CA TRP A 216 2.27 -5.14 14.01
C TRP A 216 3.68 -5.68 14.09
N LEU A 217 4.00 -6.80 13.43
CA LEU A 217 5.37 -7.27 13.32
C LEU A 217 6.25 -6.21 12.63
N ALA A 218 5.78 -5.61 11.55
CA ALA A 218 6.50 -4.56 10.83
C ALA A 218 6.66 -3.29 11.66
N LEU A 219 5.58 -2.79 12.28
CA LEU A 219 5.63 -1.62 13.17
C LEU A 219 6.56 -1.85 14.35
N ASN A 220 6.46 -3.00 15.02
CA ASN A 220 7.30 -3.32 16.18
C ASN A 220 8.78 -3.42 15.78
N ARG A 221 9.11 -3.89 14.58
CA ARG A 221 10.49 -3.87 14.08
C ARG A 221 11.00 -2.45 13.89
N LEU A 222 10.23 -1.59 13.23
CA LEU A 222 10.61 -0.19 13.01
C LEU A 222 10.76 0.56 14.35
N LEU A 223 9.87 0.28 15.31
CA LEU A 223 9.91 0.83 16.67
C LEU A 223 11.17 0.34 17.41
N LYS A 224 11.44 -0.97 17.40
CA LYS A 224 12.65 -1.56 18.02
C LYS A 224 13.93 -1.02 17.41
N ASN A 225 13.93 -0.78 16.10
CA ASN A 225 15.04 -0.16 15.37
C ASN A 225 15.13 1.35 15.60
N ARG A 226 14.26 1.94 16.45
CA ARG A 226 14.25 3.37 16.79
C ARG A 226 14.05 4.28 15.57
N GLN A 227 13.35 3.80 14.54
CA GLN A 227 13.05 4.58 13.33
C GLN A 227 11.73 5.35 13.46
N ILE A 228 10.79 4.80 14.23
CA ILE A 228 9.47 5.38 14.46
C ILE A 228 9.17 5.50 15.96
N LYS A 229 8.13 6.27 16.28
CA LYS A 229 7.45 6.32 17.58
C LYS A 229 5.98 5.98 17.35
N ILE A 230 5.37 5.26 18.31
CA ILE A 230 3.93 5.02 18.32
C ILE A 230 3.36 5.74 19.55
N SER A 231 2.38 6.61 19.33
CA SER A 231 1.68 7.35 20.39
C SER A 231 0.18 7.13 20.20
N GLY A 232 -0.44 6.33 21.07
CA GLY A 232 -1.85 5.92 20.90
C GLY A 232 -2.07 5.18 19.57
N GLU A 233 -2.98 5.70 18.75
CA GLU A 233 -3.28 5.14 17.41
C GLU A 233 -2.50 5.82 16.26
N GLN A 234 -1.45 6.58 16.57
CA GLN A 234 -0.62 7.25 15.58
C GLN A 234 0.81 6.71 15.56
N VAL A 235 1.41 6.73 14.37
CA VAL A 235 2.82 6.40 14.14
C VAL A 235 3.52 7.60 13.50
N SER A 236 4.68 7.97 14.03
CA SER A 236 5.50 9.05 13.49
C SER A 236 6.97 8.66 13.37
N LEU A 237 7.73 9.40 12.57
CA LEU A 237 9.18 9.27 12.57
C LEU A 237 9.74 9.62 13.94
N ARG A 238 10.78 8.89 14.37
CA ARG A 238 11.48 9.25 15.60
C ARG A 238 12.13 10.63 15.43
N GLY A 239 11.89 11.53 16.38
CA GLY A 239 12.41 12.90 16.33
C GLY A 239 11.59 13.86 15.46
N PHE A 240 10.48 13.39 14.86
CA PHE A 240 9.52 14.31 14.26
C PHE A 240 8.79 15.05 15.37
N GLU A 241 9.02 16.35 15.45
CA GLU A 241 8.29 17.26 16.31
C GLU A 241 7.34 18.10 15.45
N THR A 242 6.09 18.20 15.90
CA THR A 242 5.09 19.09 15.29
C THR A 242 5.28 20.55 15.67
N SER A 243 6.20 20.85 16.60
CA SER A 243 6.54 22.21 16.94
C SER A 243 7.28 22.87 15.78
N LEU A 244 6.83 24.07 15.45
CA LEU A 244 7.64 25.00 14.67
C LEU A 244 8.96 25.24 15.42
N SER A 245 10.09 25.26 14.70
CA SER A 245 11.36 25.75 15.24
C SER A 245 11.23 27.21 15.69
N ALA A 246 12.25 27.74 16.38
CA ALA A 246 12.26 29.16 16.75
C ALA A 246 12.17 30.06 15.49
N GLU A 247 12.95 29.76 14.46
CA GLU A 247 12.94 30.43 13.17
C GLU A 247 11.57 30.33 12.48
N GLU A 248 10.92 29.16 12.53
CA GLU A 248 9.61 28.96 11.93
C GLU A 248 8.49 29.66 12.70
N ASN A 249 8.62 29.81 14.02
CA ASN A 249 7.72 30.65 14.80
C ASN A 249 7.90 32.14 14.44
N GLU A 250 9.13 32.59 14.21
CA GLU A 250 9.41 33.95 13.75
C GLU A 250 8.81 34.18 12.35
N ILE A 251 8.95 33.22 11.44
CA ILE A 251 8.35 33.29 10.11
C ILE A 251 6.82 33.27 10.20
N MET A 252 6.23 32.40 11.01
CA MET A 252 4.77 32.38 11.23
C MET A 252 4.27 33.73 11.78
N ALA A 253 4.99 34.33 12.73
CA ALA A 253 4.65 35.65 13.25
C ALA A 253 4.81 36.74 12.18
N ALA A 254 5.81 36.64 11.30
CA ALA A 254 6.00 37.55 10.18
C ALA A 254 4.89 37.39 9.12
N ILE A 255 4.41 36.17 8.86
CA ILE A 255 3.24 35.90 8.00
C ILE A 255 1.98 36.52 8.62
N GLU A 256 1.72 36.29 9.91
CA GLU A 256 0.59 36.90 10.63
C GLU A 256 0.63 38.43 10.52
N LYS A 257 1.80 39.04 10.75
CA LYS A 257 1.99 40.49 10.62
C LYS A 257 1.78 40.98 9.18
N MET A 258 2.33 40.28 8.19
CA MET A 258 2.17 40.66 6.79
C MET A 258 0.71 40.62 6.34
N LEU A 259 -0.03 39.58 6.75
CA LEU A 259 -1.46 39.46 6.47
C LEU A 259 -2.25 40.59 7.13
N LEU A 260 -1.87 41.01 8.34
CA LEU A 260 -2.46 42.17 9.02
C LEU A 260 -2.18 43.48 8.27
N ASP A 261 -0.93 43.71 7.87
CA ASP A 261 -0.51 44.96 7.22
C ASP A 261 -1.11 45.12 5.81
N GLN A 262 -1.22 44.01 5.06
CA GLN A 262 -1.68 44.04 3.67
C GLN A 262 -3.18 43.80 3.47
N LYS A 263 -3.95 43.59 4.56
CA LYS A 263 -5.41 43.35 4.51
C LYS A 263 -5.76 42.18 3.56
N PHE A 264 -6.83 42.30 2.74
CA PHE A 264 -7.24 41.29 1.75
C PHE A 264 -6.26 41.28 0.59
N SER A 265 -5.14 40.59 0.78
CA SER A 265 -4.19 40.30 -0.28
C SER A 265 -4.36 38.85 -0.69
N ALA A 266 -4.53 38.62 -1.99
CA ALA A 266 -4.58 37.28 -2.55
C ALA A 266 -3.15 36.74 -2.66
N PHE A 267 -2.50 36.49 -1.54
CA PHE A 267 -1.27 35.72 -1.57
C PHE A 267 -1.66 34.25 -1.71
N SER A 268 -1.24 33.64 -2.82
CA SER A 268 -1.24 32.18 -2.89
C SER A 268 -0.23 31.62 -1.89
N LEU A 269 -0.46 30.38 -1.42
CA LEU A 269 0.53 29.67 -0.61
C LEU A 269 1.90 29.61 -1.31
N ASP A 270 1.92 29.51 -2.65
CA ASP A 270 3.16 29.54 -3.44
C ASP A 270 3.90 30.88 -3.35
N GLU A 271 3.18 32.01 -3.37
CA GLU A 271 3.77 33.34 -3.23
C GLU A 271 4.31 33.58 -1.82
N LEU A 272 3.58 33.13 -0.80
CA LEU A 272 4.05 33.15 0.59
C LEU A 272 5.32 32.31 0.76
N ALA A 273 5.34 31.10 0.19
CA ALA A 273 6.49 30.20 0.28
C ALA A 273 7.74 30.83 -0.34
N ARG A 274 7.59 31.49 -1.50
CA ARG A 274 8.68 32.22 -2.17
C ARG A 274 9.13 33.44 -1.38
N THR A 275 8.18 34.21 -0.82
CA THR A 275 8.46 35.44 -0.07
C THR A 275 9.26 35.15 1.20
N PHE A 276 8.82 34.16 1.97
CA PHE A 276 9.48 33.78 3.23
C PHE A 276 10.60 32.76 3.04
N LYS A 277 10.86 32.31 1.81
CA LYS A 277 11.87 31.29 1.46
C LYS A 277 11.71 30.00 2.28
N VAL A 278 10.47 29.59 2.50
CA VAL A 278 10.11 28.38 3.26
C VAL A 278 9.61 27.30 2.32
N HIS A 279 9.89 26.05 2.63
CA HIS A 279 9.34 24.92 1.90
C HIS A 279 7.80 24.93 1.96
N PRO A 280 7.06 24.72 0.85
CA PRO A 280 5.60 24.86 0.81
C PRO A 280 4.86 24.09 1.92
N SER A 281 5.28 22.86 2.22
CA SER A 281 4.64 22.07 3.28
C SER A 281 4.83 22.64 4.70
N ARG A 282 5.98 23.29 4.97
CA ARG A 282 6.21 23.96 6.27
C ARG A 282 5.37 25.24 6.37
N LEU A 283 5.20 25.96 5.27
CA LEU A 283 4.27 27.09 5.21
C LEU A 283 2.82 26.63 5.47
N GLU A 284 2.36 25.57 4.82
CA GLU A 284 1.01 24.99 5.06
C GLU A 284 0.79 24.70 6.55
N THR A 285 1.81 24.14 7.22
CA THR A 285 1.76 23.87 8.67
C THR A 285 1.61 25.16 9.49
N MET A 286 2.35 26.21 9.15
CA MET A 286 2.24 27.51 9.82
C MET A 286 0.84 28.11 9.62
N VAL A 287 0.30 28.02 8.40
CA VAL A 287 -1.05 28.53 8.06
C VAL A 287 -2.13 27.72 8.79
N GLU A 288 -2.05 26.39 8.82
CA GLU A 288 -2.95 25.54 9.61
C GLU A 288 -2.91 25.90 11.10
N LEU A 289 -1.72 26.14 11.67
CA LEU A 289 -1.56 26.57 13.05
C LEU A 289 -2.22 27.94 13.30
N LEU A 290 -2.10 28.89 12.36
CA LEU A 290 -2.77 30.19 12.44
C LEU A 290 -4.30 30.07 12.35
N LEU A 291 -4.81 29.16 11.50
CA LEU A 291 -6.25 28.83 11.40
C LEU A 291 -6.77 28.21 12.70
N GLN A 292 -6.05 27.22 13.26
CA GLN A 292 -6.39 26.59 14.53
C GLN A 292 -6.39 27.59 15.70
N LYS A 293 -5.43 28.52 15.71
CA LYS A 293 -5.36 29.62 16.68
C LYS A 293 -6.37 30.74 16.42
N LYS A 294 -7.21 30.62 15.38
CA LYS A 294 -8.20 31.63 14.95
C LYS A 294 -7.58 33.02 14.72
N LYS A 295 -6.33 33.07 14.25
CA LYS A 295 -5.67 34.32 13.86
C LYS A 295 -6.06 34.73 12.44
N ILE A 296 -6.30 33.73 11.59
CA ILE A 296 -6.75 33.90 10.22
C ILE A 296 -7.99 33.04 9.95
N VAL A 297 -8.71 33.36 8.88
CA VAL A 297 -9.77 32.55 8.28
C VAL A 297 -9.51 32.40 6.79
N GLU A 298 -10.02 31.32 6.20
CA GLU A 298 -9.86 31.01 4.79
C GLU A 298 -11.25 30.89 4.12
N SER A 299 -11.40 31.47 2.94
CA SER A 299 -12.61 31.29 2.11
C SER A 299 -12.56 30.01 1.28
N ARG A 300 -13.67 29.59 0.68
CA ARG A 300 -13.69 28.42 -0.21
C ARG A 300 -12.80 28.54 -1.45
N GLU A 301 -12.56 29.78 -1.89
CA GLU A 301 -11.69 30.09 -3.03
C GLU A 301 -10.21 30.23 -2.62
N GLY A 302 -9.87 29.94 -1.36
CA GLY A 302 -8.48 29.95 -0.85
C GLY A 302 -7.97 31.33 -0.46
N PHE A 303 -8.85 32.32 -0.24
CA PHE A 303 -8.44 33.63 0.26
C PHE A 303 -8.24 33.59 1.77
N ILE A 304 -7.06 34.01 2.23
CA ILE A 304 -6.71 34.09 3.65
C ILE A 304 -6.91 35.53 4.14
N LEU A 305 -7.56 35.67 5.30
CA LEU A 305 -7.88 36.96 5.91
C LEU A 305 -7.57 36.93 7.41
N PRO A 306 -6.93 37.98 7.97
CA PRO A 306 -6.84 38.15 9.42
C PRO A 306 -8.22 38.28 10.06
N VAL A 307 -8.44 37.55 11.16
CA VAL A 307 -9.72 37.59 11.90
C VAL A 307 -9.98 38.97 12.48
N SER A 308 -8.96 39.69 12.97
CA SER A 308 -9.12 41.03 13.51
C SER A 308 -9.72 42.02 12.50
N TRP A 309 -9.31 41.92 11.24
CA TRP A 309 -9.83 42.78 10.19
C TRP A 309 -11.23 42.35 9.72
N LEU A 310 -11.55 41.05 9.77
CA LEU A 310 -12.94 40.59 9.60
C LEU A 310 -13.87 41.21 10.63
N GLU A 311 -13.45 41.25 11.89
CA GLU A 311 -14.24 41.83 12.98
C GLU A 311 -14.40 43.35 12.80
N GLU A 312 -13.39 44.05 12.28
CA GLU A 312 -13.53 45.46 11.90
C GLU A 312 -14.61 45.66 10.83
N ILE A 313 -14.59 44.85 9.76
CA ILE A 313 -15.59 44.90 8.69
C ILE A 313 -16.98 44.59 9.25
N LYS A 314 -17.12 43.55 10.09
CA LYS A 314 -18.39 43.22 10.75
C LYS A 314 -18.94 44.39 11.56
N ASN A 315 -18.08 45.07 12.32
CA ASN A 315 -18.47 46.24 13.10
C ASN A 315 -18.93 47.40 12.21
N GLN A 316 -18.23 47.68 11.11
CA GLN A 316 -18.62 48.71 10.15
C GLN A 316 -19.97 48.40 9.47
N LEU A 317 -20.21 47.13 9.10
CA LEU A 317 -21.49 46.68 8.55
C LEU A 317 -22.63 46.82 9.58
N ALA A 318 -22.38 46.45 10.84
CA ALA A 318 -23.35 46.59 11.91
C ALA A 318 -23.71 48.06 12.17
N GLU A 319 -22.72 48.96 12.15
CA GLU A 319 -22.94 50.41 12.30
C GLU A 319 -23.75 50.98 11.11
N LYS A 320 -23.46 50.58 9.87
CA LYS A 320 -24.29 50.94 8.71
C LYS A 320 -25.74 50.49 8.89
N LYS A 321 -25.96 49.24 9.32
CA LYS A 321 -27.29 48.68 9.59
C LYS A 321 -28.04 49.48 10.66
N LYS A 322 -27.37 49.86 11.76
CA LYS A 322 -27.95 50.70 12.83
C LYS A 322 -28.37 52.08 12.34
N ARG A 323 -27.63 52.66 11.39
CA ARG A 323 -27.97 53.94 10.74
C ARG A 323 -29.07 53.83 9.67
N GLY A 324 -29.69 52.66 9.53
CA GLY A 324 -30.76 52.41 8.57
C GLY A 324 -30.28 52.00 7.16
N GLN A 325 -28.97 51.96 6.91
CA GLN A 325 -28.42 51.50 5.64
C GLN A 325 -28.30 49.98 5.63
N ARG A 326 -29.32 49.30 5.06
CA ARG A 326 -29.34 47.83 4.94
C ARG A 326 -28.82 47.30 3.61
N GLU A 327 -28.67 48.16 2.62
CA GLU A 327 -28.12 47.82 1.31
C GLU A 327 -26.68 48.31 1.20
N LEU A 328 -25.85 47.52 0.53
CA LEU A 328 -24.44 47.77 0.31
C LEU A 328 -24.10 47.57 -1.17
N MET A 329 -23.70 48.64 -1.83
CA MET A 329 -23.17 48.62 -3.19
C MET A 329 -21.70 48.20 -3.18
N VAL A 330 -21.23 47.60 -4.28
CA VAL A 330 -19.80 47.26 -4.43
C VAL A 330 -18.90 48.50 -4.36
N SER A 331 -19.36 49.65 -4.87
CA SER A 331 -18.63 50.92 -4.77
C SER A 331 -18.44 51.38 -3.33
N GLU A 332 -19.51 51.34 -2.53
CA GLU A 332 -19.48 51.71 -1.10
C GLU A 332 -18.58 50.75 -0.31
N PHE A 333 -18.61 49.46 -0.63
CA PHE A 333 -17.72 48.50 0.02
C PHE A 333 -16.24 48.74 -0.32
N LYS A 334 -15.94 49.17 -1.54
CA LYS A 334 -14.57 49.57 -1.92
C LYS A 334 -14.11 50.80 -1.15
N GLU A 335 -14.96 51.81 -1.00
CA GLU A 335 -14.65 53.00 -0.20
C GLU A 335 -14.43 52.64 1.27
N MET A 336 -15.25 51.73 1.80
CA MET A 336 -15.17 51.25 3.17
C MET A 336 -13.87 50.46 3.45
N THR A 337 -13.46 49.61 2.52
CA THR A 337 -12.32 48.68 2.73
C THR A 337 -11.00 49.18 2.15
N GLY A 338 -11.04 50.14 1.23
CA GLY A 338 -9.89 50.59 0.42
C GLY A 338 -9.47 49.61 -0.67
N LEU A 339 -10.26 48.56 -0.93
CA LEU A 339 -9.90 47.50 -1.88
C LEU A 339 -10.19 47.88 -3.35
N SER A 340 -9.40 47.31 -4.26
CA SER A 340 -9.72 47.32 -5.69
C SER A 340 -10.90 46.39 -6.00
N ARG A 341 -11.53 46.54 -7.17
CA ARG A 341 -12.66 45.69 -7.58
C ARG A 341 -12.30 44.20 -7.61
N LYS A 342 -11.05 43.88 -7.97
CA LYS A 342 -10.50 42.51 -8.00
C LYS A 342 -10.59 41.81 -6.64
N TYR A 343 -10.46 42.57 -5.55
CA TYR A 343 -10.39 42.05 -4.18
C TYR A 343 -11.69 42.27 -3.40
N ALA A 344 -12.43 43.35 -3.70
CA ALA A 344 -13.69 43.66 -3.07
C ALA A 344 -14.80 42.62 -3.38
N ILE A 345 -14.86 42.12 -4.63
CA ILE A 345 -15.91 41.14 -5.00
C ILE A 345 -15.71 39.81 -4.28
N PRO A 346 -14.51 39.17 -4.31
CA PRO A 346 -14.30 37.90 -3.59
C PRO A 346 -14.49 38.03 -2.08
N LEU A 347 -14.08 39.16 -1.48
CA LEU A 347 -14.32 39.38 -0.06
C LEU A 347 -15.82 39.50 0.25
N LEU A 348 -16.60 40.18 -0.59
CA LEU A 348 -18.05 40.22 -0.42
C LEU A 348 -18.70 38.85 -0.59
N GLU A 349 -18.19 38.00 -1.49
CA GLU A 349 -18.64 36.61 -1.64
C GLU A 349 -18.30 35.79 -0.39
N PHE A 350 -17.12 36.01 0.20
CA PHE A 350 -16.75 35.39 1.48
C PHE A 350 -17.64 35.87 2.63
N LEU A 351 -18.01 37.15 2.68
CA LEU A 351 -18.99 37.66 3.66
C LEU A 351 -20.39 37.06 3.45
N ASP A 352 -20.77 36.77 2.20
CA ASP A 352 -22.00 36.05 1.88
C ASP A 352 -21.93 34.59 2.39
N GLU A 353 -20.79 33.90 2.23
CA GLU A 353 -20.54 32.56 2.76
C GLU A 353 -20.64 32.51 4.29
N LEU A 354 -20.13 33.54 4.96
CA LEU A 354 -20.20 33.69 6.42
C LEU A 354 -21.60 34.12 6.92
N GLY A 355 -22.55 34.39 6.01
CA GLY A 355 -23.91 34.81 6.34
C GLY A 355 -24.01 36.24 6.87
N LEU A 356 -22.99 37.08 6.65
CA LEU A 356 -22.95 38.48 7.07
C LEU A 356 -23.63 39.41 6.05
N THR A 357 -23.56 39.02 4.77
CA THR A 357 -24.26 39.69 3.68
C THR A 357 -25.05 38.70 2.84
N ARG A 358 -25.96 39.19 2.01
CA ARG A 358 -26.66 38.39 1.02
C ARG A 358 -26.77 39.15 -0.30
N ARG A 359 -26.32 38.53 -1.38
CA ARG A 359 -26.41 39.12 -2.73
C ARG A 359 -27.87 39.30 -3.17
N LEU A 360 -28.20 40.51 -3.64
CA LEU A 360 -29.50 40.89 -4.22
C LEU A 360 -29.27 41.76 -5.46
N GLY A 361 -29.24 41.12 -6.63
CA GLY A 361 -28.92 41.78 -7.90
C GLY A 361 -27.52 42.37 -7.91
N SER A 362 -27.43 43.70 -8.09
CA SER A 362 -26.17 44.49 -8.08
C SER A 362 -25.76 44.95 -6.68
N LYS A 363 -26.57 44.68 -5.65
CA LYS A 363 -26.35 45.09 -4.26
C LYS A 363 -26.20 43.87 -3.35
N ARG A 364 -25.83 44.13 -2.09
CA ARG A 364 -25.89 43.16 -1.00
C ARG A 364 -26.75 43.70 0.13
N LEU A 365 -27.56 42.83 0.73
CA LEU A 365 -28.26 43.09 1.98
C LEU A 365 -27.32 42.75 3.14
N ILE A 366 -27.22 43.64 4.12
CA ILE A 366 -26.54 43.39 5.39
C ILE A 366 -27.50 42.60 6.30
N VAL A 367 -27.11 41.38 6.68
CA VAL A 367 -27.99 40.41 7.37
C VAL A 367 -28.20 40.75 8.82
#